data_AF-A0A7V5P3I1-F1
#
_entry.id   AF-A0A7V5P3I1-F1
#
_cell.length_a   1.000
_cell.length_b   1.000
_cell.length_c   1.000
_cell.angle_alpha   90.00
_cell.angle_beta   90.00
_cell.angle_gamma   90.00
#
_symmetry.space_group_name_H-M   'P 1'
#
loop_
_entity.id
_entity.type
_entity.pdbx_description
1 polymer ?
#
loop_
_entity_poly.entity_id
_entity_poly.type
_entity_poly.pdbx_seq_one_letter_code
_entity_poly.pdbx_strand_id
1 'polypeptide(L)'
;MRRPVYFPLILLPGLILILSSCRIRAIEPEDYKPVIEGHLSPKEVKEIVEYKFSKAGIKLVPYVTLNLRGIKIRTDGYDSNLNVGYVYLIEPPENVKFTQDYQRPLTKAEMEELERLRKTEGYYILFINEGPREKVEAAVDEFLNLLYSKNVLLKYKAPEEKKEGEDVKKTEPPAEENKA
;
A
#
# COMPACT_ATOMS: atom_id res chain seq x y z
N MET A 1 60.95 -8.37 63.15
CA MET A 1 60.75 -9.51 62.22
C MET A 1 59.44 -9.29 61.46
N ARG A 2 59.51 -8.95 60.16
CA ARG A 2 58.33 -8.71 59.29
C ARG A 2 58.10 -9.97 58.46
N ARG A 3 56.88 -10.53 58.49
CA ARG A 3 56.48 -11.66 57.64
C ARG A 3 55.84 -11.13 56.34
N PRO A 4 56.16 -11.69 55.16
CA PRO A 4 55.52 -11.30 53.91
C PRO A 4 54.13 -11.94 53.78
N VAL A 5 53.17 -11.16 53.29
CA VAL A 5 51.80 -11.60 52.98
C VAL A 5 51.77 -11.95 51.49
N TYR A 6 51.45 -13.21 51.16
CA TYR A 6 51.21 -13.67 49.79
C TYR A 6 49.71 -13.58 49.48
N PHE A 7 49.35 -12.83 48.44
CA PHE A 7 48.01 -12.85 47.86
C PHE A 7 47.94 -13.92 46.76
N PRO A 8 46.96 -14.85 46.78
CA PRO A 8 46.76 -15.75 45.67
C PRO A 8 46.03 -15.02 44.53
N LEU A 9 46.72 -14.91 43.39
CA LEU A 9 46.17 -14.48 42.11
C LEU A 9 45.25 -15.59 41.59
N ILE A 10 43.94 -15.45 41.78
CA ILE A 10 42.94 -16.39 41.26
C ILE A 10 42.73 -16.10 39.77
N LEU A 11 43.30 -16.96 38.92
CA LEU A 11 43.01 -17.04 37.48
C LEU A 11 41.57 -17.55 37.31
N LEU A 12 40.65 -16.71 36.83
CA LEU A 12 39.33 -17.15 36.37
C LEU A 12 39.44 -17.74 34.96
N PRO A 13 38.99 -18.98 34.71
CA PRO A 13 38.94 -19.53 33.37
C PRO A 13 37.88 -18.81 32.54
N GLY A 14 38.30 -18.37 31.35
CA GLY A 14 37.50 -17.62 30.40
C GLY A 14 36.25 -18.38 29.95
N LEU A 15 35.10 -17.82 30.27
CA LEU A 15 33.81 -18.19 29.71
C LEU A 15 33.73 -17.62 28.28
N ILE A 16 34.20 -18.36 27.29
CA ILE A 16 34.02 -18.02 25.87
C ILE A 16 32.57 -18.38 25.50
N LEU A 17 31.66 -17.39 25.60
CA LEU A 17 30.33 -17.47 25.03
C LEU A 17 30.44 -17.41 23.50
N ILE A 18 30.51 -18.57 22.86
CA ILE A 18 30.29 -18.69 21.41
C ILE A 18 28.80 -18.45 21.16
N LEU A 19 28.44 -17.17 21.00
CA LEU A 19 27.15 -16.78 20.46
C LEU A 19 27.14 -17.20 18.99
N SER A 20 26.59 -18.39 18.72
CA SER A 20 26.10 -18.77 17.39
C SER A 20 24.96 -17.83 17.03
N SER A 21 25.33 -16.65 16.53
CA SER A 21 24.42 -15.66 16.02
C SER A 21 23.76 -16.22 14.76
N CYS A 22 22.59 -16.84 14.92
CA CYS A 22 21.60 -16.89 13.84
C CYS A 22 21.43 -15.44 13.35
N ARG A 23 22.08 -15.10 12.24
CA ARG A 23 21.99 -13.78 11.61
C ARG A 23 20.60 -13.66 11.00
N ILE A 24 19.63 -13.26 11.82
CA ILE A 24 18.36 -12.74 11.33
C ILE A 24 18.71 -11.52 10.49
N ARG A 25 18.55 -11.63 9.16
CA ARG A 25 18.69 -10.49 8.27
C ARG A 25 17.39 -9.71 8.32
N ALA A 26 17.47 -8.47 8.79
CA ALA A 26 16.40 -7.51 8.62
C ALA A 26 16.47 -6.99 7.17
N ILE A 27 15.38 -7.10 6.42
CA ILE A 27 15.30 -6.73 5.00
C ILE A 27 14.12 -5.77 4.83
N GLU A 28 14.32 -4.72 4.03
CA GLU A 28 13.22 -3.84 3.62
C GLU A 28 12.29 -4.58 2.64
N PRO A 29 10.95 -4.40 2.72
CA PRO A 29 10.03 -5.10 1.83
C PRO A 29 10.34 -4.91 0.34
N GLU A 30 10.75 -3.72 -0.08
CA GLU A 30 11.07 -3.44 -1.50
C GLU A 30 12.26 -4.26 -2.04
N ASP A 31 13.19 -4.64 -1.16
CA ASP A 31 14.39 -5.40 -1.50
C ASP A 31 14.18 -6.91 -1.39
N TYR A 32 12.97 -7.36 -1.01
CA TYR A 32 12.64 -8.76 -0.90
C TYR A 32 12.69 -9.45 -2.27
N LYS A 33 13.46 -10.52 -2.33
CA LYS A 33 13.48 -11.44 -3.47
C LYS A 33 12.68 -12.68 -3.10
N PRO A 34 11.65 -13.04 -3.88
CA PRO A 34 10.90 -14.27 -3.72
C PRO A 34 11.81 -15.48 -3.64
N VAL A 35 11.47 -16.40 -2.74
CA VAL A 35 12.22 -17.66 -2.60
C VAL A 35 11.86 -18.65 -3.71
N ILE A 36 10.62 -18.58 -4.20
CA ILE A 36 10.12 -19.48 -5.25
C ILE A 36 10.47 -18.87 -6.61
N GLU A 37 11.16 -19.64 -7.45
CA GLU A 37 11.52 -19.22 -8.79
C GLU A 37 10.28 -18.90 -9.63
N GLY A 38 10.32 -17.78 -10.35
CA GLY A 38 9.21 -17.29 -11.17
C GLY A 38 8.14 -16.48 -10.42
N HIS A 39 8.22 -16.38 -9.09
CA HIS A 39 7.38 -15.45 -8.33
C HIS A 39 7.91 -14.01 -8.47
N LEU A 40 6.99 -13.05 -8.49
CA LEU A 40 7.33 -11.64 -8.63
C LEU A 40 7.78 -11.01 -7.32
N SER A 41 8.79 -10.16 -7.37
CA SER A 41 9.18 -9.31 -6.25
C SER A 41 8.17 -8.18 -5.99
N PRO A 42 8.16 -7.57 -4.79
CA PRO A 42 7.28 -6.43 -4.49
C PRO A 42 7.44 -5.28 -5.47
N LYS A 43 8.68 -5.04 -5.93
CA LYS A 43 8.97 -4.04 -6.96
C LYS A 43 8.31 -4.36 -8.29
N GLU A 44 8.40 -5.61 -8.75
CA GLU A 44 7.77 -6.03 -10.02
C GLU A 44 6.24 -5.97 -9.94
N VAL A 45 5.66 -6.37 -8.81
CA VAL A 45 4.21 -6.27 -8.58
C VAL A 45 3.79 -4.80 -8.60
N LYS A 46 4.52 -3.93 -7.91
CA LYS A 46 4.28 -2.48 -7.91
C LYS A 46 4.28 -1.91 -9.33
N GLU A 47 5.28 -2.26 -10.15
CA GLU A 47 5.37 -1.80 -11.54
C GLU A 47 4.16 -2.24 -12.38
N ILE A 48 3.70 -3.49 -12.24
CA ILE A 48 2.50 -3.99 -12.94
C ILE A 48 1.25 -3.24 -12.50
N VAL A 49 1.05 -3.10 -11.18
CA VAL A 49 -0.14 -2.47 -10.61
C VAL A 49 -0.18 -1.00 -10.99
N GLU A 50 0.89 -0.23 -10.77
CA GLU A 50 0.96 1.19 -11.11
C GLU A 50 0.77 1.44 -12.61
N TYR A 51 1.35 0.60 -13.47
CA TYR A 51 1.11 0.67 -14.91
C TYR A 51 -0.37 0.48 -15.25
N LYS A 52 -1.01 -0.60 -14.79
CA LYS A 52 -2.41 -0.89 -15.13
C LYS A 52 -3.37 0.12 -14.50
N PHE A 53 -3.13 0.51 -13.26
CA PHE A 53 -3.96 1.48 -12.52
C PHE A 53 -3.87 2.88 -13.13
N SER A 54 -2.67 3.32 -13.54
CA SER A 54 -2.51 4.62 -14.21
C SER A 54 -3.25 4.67 -15.56
N LYS A 55 -3.30 3.58 -16.33
CA LYS A 55 -4.12 3.48 -17.55
C LYS A 55 -5.63 3.60 -17.27
N ALA A 56 -6.06 3.18 -16.09
CA ALA A 56 -7.44 3.33 -15.61
C ALA A 56 -7.70 4.70 -14.95
N GLY A 57 -6.70 5.57 -14.84
CA GLY A 57 -6.82 6.90 -14.23
C GLY A 57 -6.73 6.91 -12.69
N ILE A 58 -6.35 5.80 -12.08
CA ILE A 58 -6.17 5.68 -10.62
C ILE A 58 -4.79 6.22 -10.25
N LYS A 59 -4.73 7.10 -9.24
CA LYS A 59 -3.49 7.74 -8.77
C LYS A 59 -3.13 7.23 -7.38
N LEU A 60 -2.15 6.35 -7.32
CA LEU A 60 -1.74 5.70 -6.09
C LEU A 60 -0.75 6.55 -5.28
N VAL A 61 -1.05 6.72 -4.00
CA VAL A 61 -0.12 7.21 -2.98
C VAL A 61 0.46 5.99 -2.25
N PRO A 62 1.79 5.86 -2.15
CA PRO A 62 2.42 4.68 -1.56
C PRO A 62 2.28 4.65 -0.03
N TYR A 63 2.26 3.46 0.54
CA TYR A 63 2.41 3.20 1.99
C TYR A 63 1.37 3.89 2.90
N VAL A 64 0.16 4.11 2.41
CA VAL A 64 -0.94 4.67 3.21
C VAL A 64 -1.41 3.64 4.24
N THR A 65 -1.59 4.07 5.49
CA THR A 65 -2.22 3.25 6.54
C THR A 65 -3.67 3.66 6.70
N LEU A 66 -4.58 2.73 6.41
CA LEU A 66 -6.01 2.88 6.60
C LEU A 66 -6.41 2.30 7.96
N ASN A 67 -7.27 3.00 8.68
CA ASN A 67 -7.92 2.48 9.88
C ASN A 67 -9.42 2.39 9.63
N LEU A 68 -9.86 1.20 9.20
CA LEU A 68 -11.23 0.95 8.77
C LEU A 68 -11.94 0.16 9.87
N ARG A 69 -12.69 0.87 10.72
CA ARG A 69 -13.48 0.28 11.83
C ARG A 69 -12.65 -0.64 12.74
N GLY A 70 -11.43 -0.23 13.06
CA GLY A 70 -10.50 -0.96 13.91
C GLY A 70 -9.58 -1.93 13.16
N ILE A 71 -9.79 -2.14 11.86
CA ILE A 71 -8.88 -2.88 10.99
C ILE A 71 -7.81 -1.92 10.48
N LYS A 72 -6.56 -2.16 10.88
CA LYS A 72 -5.41 -1.42 10.36
C LYS A 72 -4.87 -2.14 9.13
N ILE A 73 -4.88 -1.45 7.99
CA ILE A 73 -4.38 -1.96 6.72
C ILE A 73 -3.32 -1.02 6.21
N ARG A 74 -2.12 -1.53 5.99
CA ARG A 74 -1.06 -0.78 5.30
C ARG A 74 -1.08 -1.16 3.82
N THR A 75 -1.40 -0.21 2.96
CA THR A 75 -1.46 -0.41 1.51
C THR A 75 -0.13 -0.11 0.86
N ASP A 76 0.25 -0.88 -0.15
CA ASP A 76 1.41 -0.57 -0.99
C ASP A 76 1.13 0.61 -1.94
N GLY A 77 -0.15 0.80 -2.30
CA GLY A 77 -0.63 2.03 -2.94
C GLY A 77 -2.13 2.25 -2.74
N TYR A 78 -2.53 3.51 -2.61
CA TYR A 78 -3.93 3.89 -2.38
C TYR A 78 -4.30 5.23 -3.02
N ASP A 79 -5.46 5.27 -3.67
CA ASP A 79 -6.12 6.47 -4.20
C ASP A 79 -7.32 6.82 -3.31
N SER A 80 -7.17 7.90 -2.55
CA SER A 80 -8.20 8.39 -1.63
C SER A 80 -9.41 9.03 -2.32
N ASN A 81 -9.30 9.43 -3.59
CA ASN A 81 -10.43 10.01 -4.32
C ASN A 81 -11.42 8.92 -4.74
N LEU A 82 -10.88 7.73 -5.04
CA LEU A 82 -11.67 6.58 -5.48
C LEU A 82 -11.90 5.55 -4.37
N ASN A 83 -11.24 5.70 -3.21
CA ASN A 83 -11.15 4.69 -2.15
C ASN A 83 -10.64 3.34 -2.67
N VAL A 84 -9.69 3.37 -3.62
CA VAL A 84 -9.12 2.20 -4.28
C VAL A 84 -7.68 2.01 -3.85
N GLY A 85 -7.28 0.82 -3.48
CA GLY A 85 -5.87 0.53 -3.19
C GLY A 85 -5.52 -0.93 -3.40
N TYR A 86 -4.26 -1.25 -3.15
CA TYR A 86 -3.78 -2.63 -3.16
C TYR A 86 -2.81 -2.90 -2.03
N VAL A 87 -2.73 -4.17 -1.66
CA VAL A 87 -1.77 -4.73 -0.73
C VAL A 87 -1.19 -5.97 -1.36
N TYR A 88 0.14 -6.03 -1.44
CA TYR A 88 0.87 -7.23 -1.76
C TYR A 88 1.05 -8.04 -0.47
N LEU A 89 0.84 -9.35 -0.54
CA LEU A 89 0.95 -10.27 0.57
C LEU A 89 2.11 -11.25 0.27
N ILE A 90 3.27 -10.93 0.82
CA ILE A 90 4.44 -11.81 0.87
C ILE A 90 4.26 -12.81 2.01
N GLU A 91 4.57 -14.07 1.73
CA GLU A 91 4.74 -15.11 2.75
C GLU A 91 6.24 -15.31 2.98
N PRO A 92 6.87 -14.57 3.93
CA PRO A 92 8.29 -14.71 4.14
C PRO A 92 8.61 -16.13 4.62
N PRO A 93 9.74 -16.71 4.20
CA PRO A 93 10.24 -17.94 4.80
C PRO A 93 10.54 -17.72 6.30
N GLU A 94 10.45 -18.78 7.10
CA GLU A 94 10.55 -18.73 8.58
C GLU A 94 11.81 -18.01 9.11
N ASN A 95 12.86 -17.90 8.30
CA ASN A 95 14.14 -17.30 8.64
C ASN A 95 14.29 -15.82 8.23
N VAL A 96 13.28 -15.20 7.62
CA VAL A 96 13.29 -13.79 7.22
C VAL A 96 12.38 -12.99 8.15
N LYS A 97 12.90 -11.88 8.69
CA LYS A 97 12.11 -10.88 9.41
C LYS A 97 12.19 -9.56 8.66
N PHE A 98 11.04 -8.98 8.33
CA PHE A 98 10.99 -7.65 7.76
C PHE A 98 11.29 -6.59 8.81
N THR A 99 11.97 -5.51 8.41
CA THR A 99 12.28 -4.36 9.27
C THR A 99 11.04 -3.57 9.69
N GLN A 100 9.97 -3.68 8.92
CA GLN A 100 8.73 -2.94 9.11
C GLN A 100 7.55 -3.90 9.31
N ASP A 101 6.49 -3.39 9.96
CA ASP A 101 5.21 -4.08 10.04
C ASP A 101 4.68 -4.29 8.62
N TYR A 102 4.86 -5.52 8.15
CA TYR A 102 4.27 -6.02 6.93
C TYR A 102 2.79 -6.29 7.18
N GLN A 103 1.94 -6.17 6.15
CA GLN A 103 0.53 -6.50 6.33
C GLN A 103 0.42 -7.98 6.70
N ARG A 104 0.02 -8.26 7.94
CA ARG A 104 -0.26 -9.63 8.35
C ARG A 104 -1.44 -10.18 7.53
N PRO A 105 -1.53 -11.51 7.39
CA PRO A 105 -2.72 -12.16 6.89
C PRO A 105 -3.96 -11.68 7.66
N LEU A 106 -5.02 -11.36 6.92
CA LEU A 106 -6.28 -10.94 7.50
C LEU A 106 -7.03 -12.15 8.05
N THR A 107 -7.69 -11.96 9.18
CA THR A 107 -8.61 -12.95 9.74
C THR A 107 -9.89 -13.02 8.90
N LYS A 108 -10.65 -14.11 9.01
CA LYS A 108 -11.94 -14.24 8.32
C LYS A 108 -12.90 -13.10 8.65
N ALA A 109 -12.96 -12.70 9.92
CA ALA A 109 -13.80 -11.59 10.37
C ALA A 109 -13.39 -10.25 9.74
N GLU A 110 -12.08 -10.00 9.59
CA GLU A 110 -11.60 -8.79 8.91
C GLU A 110 -11.92 -8.79 7.42
N MET A 111 -11.81 -9.95 6.76
CA MET A 111 -12.18 -10.10 5.36
C MET A 111 -13.68 -9.85 5.14
N GLU A 112 -14.53 -10.38 6.03
CA GLU A 112 -15.98 -10.14 6.00
C GLU A 112 -16.33 -8.66 6.20
N GLU A 113 -15.63 -8.00 7.13
CA GLU A 113 -15.86 -6.58 7.40
C GLU A 113 -15.36 -5.70 6.25
N LEU A 114 -14.25 -6.04 5.60
CA LEU A 114 -13.80 -5.35 4.38
C LEU A 114 -14.78 -5.54 3.22
N GLU A 115 -15.34 -6.74 3.08
CA GLU A 115 -16.38 -7.01 2.10
C GLU A 115 -17.64 -6.17 2.37
N ARG A 116 -17.99 -5.97 3.65
CA ARG A 116 -19.07 -5.08 4.07
C ARG A 116 -18.74 -3.62 3.73
N LEU A 117 -17.55 -3.14 4.10
CA LEU A 117 -17.06 -1.79 3.81
C LEU A 117 -17.02 -1.49 2.30
N ARG A 118 -16.64 -2.47 1.47
CA ARG A 118 -16.71 -2.37 0.01
C ARG A 118 -18.11 -2.06 -0.47
N LYS A 119 -19.12 -2.73 0.08
CA LYS A 119 -20.53 -2.56 -0.30
C LYS A 119 -21.15 -1.27 0.26
N THR A 120 -20.80 -0.89 1.49
CA THR A 120 -21.47 0.22 2.19
C THR A 120 -20.76 1.55 2.05
N GLU A 121 -19.43 1.53 2.03
CA GLU A 121 -18.58 2.74 2.09
C GLU A 121 -17.71 2.89 0.83
N GLY A 122 -17.70 1.88 -0.05
CA GLY A 122 -17.00 1.94 -1.33
C GLY A 122 -15.48 1.81 -1.22
N TYR A 123 -14.98 1.13 -0.17
CA TYR A 123 -13.56 0.79 -0.08
C TYR A 123 -13.24 -0.44 -0.93
N TYR A 124 -12.43 -0.26 -1.97
CA TYR A 124 -11.98 -1.34 -2.85
C TYR A 124 -10.48 -1.57 -2.67
N ILE A 125 -10.13 -2.58 -1.88
CA ILE A 125 -8.73 -2.96 -1.64
C ILE A 125 -8.44 -4.30 -2.30
N LEU A 126 -7.49 -4.34 -3.22
CA LEU A 126 -7.00 -5.55 -3.86
C LEU A 126 -5.91 -6.20 -3.00
N PHE A 127 -6.10 -7.45 -2.60
CA PHE A 127 -5.05 -8.24 -1.95
C PHE A 127 -4.40 -9.16 -2.97
N ILE A 128 -3.11 -8.95 -3.23
CA ILE A 128 -2.33 -9.69 -4.21
C ILE A 128 -1.43 -10.66 -3.46
N ASN A 129 -1.68 -11.96 -3.59
CA ASN A 129 -0.78 -12.97 -3.02
C ASN A 129 0.49 -13.10 -3.85
N GLU A 130 1.60 -13.45 -3.20
CA GLU A 130 2.84 -13.82 -3.87
C GLU A 130 2.61 -14.96 -4.89
N GLY A 131 3.10 -14.79 -6.10
CA GLY A 131 2.85 -15.72 -7.19
C GLY A 131 3.49 -15.31 -8.52
N PRO A 132 3.32 -16.14 -9.57
CA PRO A 132 3.83 -15.87 -10.90
C PRO A 132 3.10 -14.70 -11.57
N ARG A 133 3.78 -14.09 -12.54
CA ARG A 133 3.32 -12.89 -13.25
C ARG A 133 1.90 -13.01 -13.77
N GLU A 134 1.55 -14.14 -14.39
CA GLU A 134 0.24 -14.34 -15.02
C GLU A 134 -0.89 -14.28 -13.99
N LYS A 135 -0.66 -14.82 -12.78
CA LYS A 135 -1.66 -14.77 -11.70
C LYS A 135 -1.82 -13.38 -11.14
N VAL A 136 -0.71 -12.66 -10.97
CA VAL A 136 -0.72 -11.26 -10.50
C VAL A 136 -1.45 -10.38 -11.52
N GLU A 137 -1.10 -10.49 -12.80
CA GLU A 137 -1.73 -9.71 -13.86
C GLU A 137 -3.22 -10.01 -13.99
N ALA A 138 -3.63 -11.28 -13.89
CA ALA A 138 -5.04 -11.68 -13.91
C ALA A 138 -5.82 -11.11 -12.72
N ALA A 139 -5.27 -11.19 -11.50
CA ALA A 139 -5.91 -10.63 -10.31
C ALA A 139 -6.10 -9.10 -10.42
N VAL A 140 -5.12 -8.40 -10.99
CA VAL A 140 -5.22 -6.96 -11.26
C VAL A 140 -6.30 -6.66 -12.30
N ASP A 141 -6.38 -7.45 -13.38
CA ASP A 141 -7.38 -7.25 -14.43
C ASP A 141 -8.80 -7.54 -13.94
N GLU A 142 -9.00 -8.63 -13.19
CA GLU A 142 -10.27 -8.95 -12.55
C GLU A 142 -10.73 -7.84 -11.60
N PHE A 143 -9.80 -7.26 -10.85
CA PHE A 143 -10.09 -6.15 -9.97
C PHE A 143 -10.48 -4.88 -10.73
N LEU A 144 -9.77 -4.53 -11.80
CA LEU A 144 -10.14 -3.39 -12.65
C LEU A 144 -11.53 -3.60 -13.29
N ASN A 145 -11.83 -4.81 -13.77
CA ASN A 145 -13.13 -5.17 -14.30
C ASN A 145 -14.24 -5.03 -13.24
N LEU A 146 -13.97 -5.42 -12.00
CA LEU A 146 -14.87 -5.16 -10.87
C LEU A 146 -15.10 -3.66 -10.70
N LEU A 147 -14.06 -2.82 -10.69
CA LEU A 147 -14.20 -1.37 -10.54
C LEU A 147 -15.01 -0.74 -11.67
N TYR A 148 -14.84 -1.20 -12.92
CA TYR A 148 -15.68 -0.79 -14.05
C TYR A 148 -17.14 -1.22 -13.86
N SER A 149 -17.39 -2.48 -13.48
CA SER A 149 -18.75 -3.00 -13.26
C SER A 149 -19.51 -2.27 -12.14
N LYS A 150 -18.78 -1.68 -11.19
CA LYS A 150 -19.33 -0.88 -10.09
C LYS A 150 -19.37 0.61 -10.37
N ASN A 151 -19.06 1.02 -11.61
CA ASN A 151 -19.00 2.42 -12.04
C ASN A 151 -18.05 3.29 -11.18
N VAL A 152 -17.09 2.69 -10.47
CA VAL A 152 -16.13 3.43 -9.62
C VAL A 152 -15.27 4.35 -10.48
N LEU A 153 -14.80 3.83 -11.62
CA LEU A 153 -13.93 4.56 -12.56
C LEU A 153 -14.68 5.57 -13.43
N LEU A 154 -16.02 5.47 -13.53
CA LEU A 154 -16.84 6.43 -14.29
C LEU A 154 -17.17 7.68 -13.49
N LYS A 155 -17.26 7.58 -12.16
CA LYS A 155 -17.54 8.71 -11.26
C LYS A 155 -16.52 9.85 -11.39
N TYR A 156 -15.33 9.58 -11.93
CA TYR A 156 -14.27 10.57 -12.10
C TYR A 156 -14.11 11.07 -13.56
N LYS A 157 -14.73 10.40 -14.54
CA LYS A 157 -14.69 10.82 -15.96
C LYS A 157 -15.71 11.90 -16.32
N ALA A 158 -16.54 12.34 -15.38
CA ALA A 158 -17.40 13.50 -15.55
C ALA A 158 -16.84 14.71 -14.74
N PRO A 159 -15.74 15.35 -15.18
CA PRO A 159 -15.63 16.77 -14.90
C PRO A 159 -16.79 17.45 -15.63
N GLU A 160 -17.52 18.28 -14.90
CA GLU A 160 -18.61 19.10 -15.37
C GLU A 160 -18.27 19.73 -16.74
N GLU A 161 -18.93 19.27 -17.81
CA GLU A 161 -19.33 20.23 -18.84
C GLU A 161 -20.27 21.18 -18.11
N LYS A 162 -19.72 22.30 -17.64
CA LYS A 162 -20.51 23.51 -17.50
C LYS A 162 -21.23 23.66 -18.84
N LYS A 163 -22.54 23.41 -18.81
CA LYS A 163 -23.45 24.00 -19.79
C LYS A 163 -23.37 25.51 -19.59
N GLU A 164 -22.35 26.14 -20.17
CA GLU A 164 -22.43 27.55 -20.52
C GLU A 164 -23.44 27.63 -21.66
N GLY A 165 -24.67 27.93 -21.27
CA GLY A 165 -25.76 28.20 -22.18
C GLY A 165 -26.75 29.07 -21.45
N GLU A 166 -26.48 30.37 -21.37
CA GLU A 166 -27.54 31.35 -21.62
C GLU A 166 -26.95 32.68 -22.08
N ASP A 167 -26.95 32.84 -23.40
CA ASP A 167 -27.05 34.11 -24.10
C ASP A 167 -28.15 34.97 -23.44
N VAL A 168 -27.76 36.02 -22.70
CA VAL A 168 -28.62 37.19 -22.51
C VAL A 168 -28.04 38.31 -23.36
N LYS A 169 -28.55 38.37 -24.57
CA LYS A 169 -28.41 39.49 -25.50
C LYS A 169 -29.31 40.64 -25.05
N LYS A 170 -28.79 41.87 -25.18
CA LYS A 170 -29.40 43.21 -24.96
C LYS A 170 -29.26 43.74 -23.53
N THR A 171 -28.74 44.95 -23.28
CA THR A 171 -28.86 46.19 -24.08
C THR A 171 -27.76 47.18 -23.66
N GLU A 172 -27.20 47.89 -24.65
CA GLU A 172 -26.36 49.09 -24.44
C GLU A 172 -27.08 50.15 -23.60
N PRO A 173 -26.40 50.89 -22.72
CA PRO A 173 -26.89 52.18 -22.26
C PRO A 173 -26.61 53.24 -23.34
N PRO A 174 -27.59 54.07 -23.73
CA PRO A 174 -27.33 55.20 -24.61
C PRO A 174 -26.53 56.26 -23.85
N ALA A 175 -25.47 56.74 -24.49
CA ALA A 175 -24.84 58.01 -24.17
C ALA A 175 -25.80 59.14 -24.60
N GLU A 176 -26.24 59.96 -23.65
CA GLU A 176 -26.88 61.24 -23.95
C GLU A 176 -26.24 62.33 -23.08
N GLU A 177 -25.23 62.94 -23.71
CA GLU A 177 -25.09 64.38 -23.93
C GLU A 177 -25.62 65.39 -22.89
N ASN A 178 -24.70 66.27 -22.48
CA ASN A 178 -24.89 67.53 -21.79
C ASN A 178 -26.05 68.40 -22.33
N LYS A 179 -26.81 69.02 -21.43
CA LYS A 179 -27.18 70.46 -21.46
C LYS A 179 -28.03 70.86 -20.25
N ALA A 180 -27.43 71.62 -19.33
CA ALA A 180 -27.96 72.85 -18.72
C ALA A 180 -26.98 73.37 -17.66
#